data_AF-A0A6A3I106-F1
#
_entry.id   AF-A0A6A3I106-F1
#
_cell.length_a   1.000
_cell.length_b   1.000
_cell.length_c   1.000
_cell.angle_alpha   90.00
_cell.angle_beta   90.00
_cell.angle_gamma   90.00
#
_symmetry.space_group_name_H-M   'P 1'
#
loop_
_entity.id
_entity.type
_entity.pdbx_description
1 polymer ?
#
loop_
_entity_poly.entity_id
_entity_poly.type
_entity_poly.pdbx_seq_one_letter_code
_entity_poly.pdbx_strand_id
1 'polypeptide(L)'
;MDMREYYDNAHTYHYSVSGGVEASARLDRWYVSAPLVSWVAAVEVSHHVTPADHSEVRLYLRNPSYPIRVRKPARVYPPPPLALDAVKEAMQVRLERFLVEMPDGKLDADEWACAMDRMKVSMRKETLRIIKQRRKAARASYKQRIRRLLKQERRLRQAAAGQPPTVESITDSLDVLTLVPGKGGRR
;
A
#
# COMPACT_ATOMS: atom_id res chain seq x y z
N MET A 1 14.58 -11.78 -35.69
CA MET A 1 13.95 -10.45 -35.75
C MET A 1 13.32 -10.35 -37.12
N ASP A 2 12.01 -10.12 -37.19
CA ASP A 2 11.34 -9.93 -38.47
C ASP A 2 11.75 -8.56 -39.04
N MET A 3 12.25 -8.54 -40.27
CA MET A 3 12.70 -7.31 -40.93
C MET A 3 11.54 -6.35 -41.21
N ARG A 4 10.31 -6.87 -41.37
CA ARG A 4 9.11 -6.04 -41.53
C ARG A 4 8.76 -5.33 -40.22
N GLU A 5 8.79 -6.07 -39.12
CA GLU A 5 8.57 -5.51 -37.78
C GLU A 5 9.63 -4.46 -37.43
N TYR A 6 10.90 -4.68 -37.80
CA TYR A 6 11.93 -3.66 -37.64
C TYR A 6 11.65 -2.41 -38.47
N TYR A 7 11.21 -2.58 -39.71
CA TYR A 7 10.89 -1.48 -40.62
C TYR A 7 9.73 -0.63 -40.09
N ASP A 8 8.62 -1.26 -39.70
CA ASP A 8 7.41 -0.58 -39.20
C ASP A 8 7.69 0.20 -37.90
N ASN A 9 8.58 -0.31 -37.04
CA ASN A 9 8.97 0.36 -35.80
C ASN A 9 10.08 1.41 -35.96
N ALA A 10 10.69 1.51 -37.13
CA ALA A 10 11.82 2.40 -37.37
C ALA A 10 11.49 3.53 -38.35
N HIS A 11 10.62 3.31 -39.33
CA HIS A 11 10.27 4.30 -40.34
C HIS A 11 9.05 5.08 -39.87
N THR A 12 9.29 6.25 -39.30
CA THR A 12 8.27 7.05 -38.62
C THR A 12 7.74 8.20 -39.48
N TYR A 13 8.50 8.62 -40.49
CA TYR A 13 8.12 9.68 -41.43
C TYR A 13 7.78 9.07 -42.79
N HIS A 14 6.67 9.50 -43.40
CA HIS A 14 6.21 9.05 -44.71
C HIS A 14 6.02 10.25 -45.64
N TYR A 15 6.48 10.13 -46.89
CA TYR A 15 6.43 11.21 -47.87
C TYR A 15 6.34 10.66 -49.29
N SER A 16 5.63 11.40 -50.14
CA SER A 16 5.50 11.06 -51.55
C SER A 16 6.72 11.54 -52.36
N VAL A 17 7.23 10.69 -53.25
CA VAL A 17 8.27 11.00 -54.22
C VAL A 17 7.65 11.14 -55.62
N SER A 18 8.34 11.80 -56.55
CA SER A 18 7.88 11.97 -57.94
C SER A 18 7.43 10.64 -58.56
N GLY A 19 6.27 10.65 -59.22
CA GLY A 19 5.63 9.45 -59.75
C GLY A 19 4.62 8.78 -58.81
N GLY A 20 4.28 9.39 -57.67
CA GLY A 20 3.23 8.89 -56.76
C GLY A 20 3.67 7.70 -55.91
N VAL A 21 4.99 7.52 -55.73
CA VAL A 21 5.56 6.46 -54.91
C VAL A 21 5.69 6.98 -53.48
N GLU A 22 5.12 6.26 -52.51
CA GLU A 22 5.32 6.54 -51.09
C GLU A 22 6.69 6.02 -50.63
N ALA A 23 7.48 6.91 -50.04
CA ALA A 23 8.73 6.61 -49.40
C ALA A 23 8.59 6.85 -47.89
N SER A 24 9.52 6.30 -47.12
CA SER A 24 9.56 6.53 -45.68
C SER A 24 10.99 6.72 -45.19
N ALA A 25 11.13 7.42 -44.07
CA ALA A 25 12.39 7.63 -43.41
C ALA A 25 12.27 7.43 -41.90
N ARG A 26 13.35 6.98 -41.30
CA ARG A 26 13.55 7.06 -39.86
C ARG A 26 14.03 8.47 -39.56
N LEU A 27 13.19 9.33 -39.01
CA LEU A 27 13.58 10.68 -38.58
C LEU A 27 13.49 10.83 -37.06
N ASP A 28 12.39 10.36 -36.47
CA ASP A 28 12.07 10.56 -35.06
C ASP A 28 12.86 9.57 -34.17
N ARG A 29 13.91 10.08 -33.53
CA ARG A 29 14.84 9.28 -32.72
C ARG A 29 15.02 9.87 -31.34
N TRP A 30 15.08 8.98 -30.36
CA TRP A 30 15.56 9.30 -29.02
C TRP A 30 17.05 8.95 -28.90
N TYR A 31 17.84 9.90 -28.40
CA TYR A 31 19.22 9.65 -28.00
C TYR A 31 19.29 9.58 -26.49
N VAL A 32 19.89 8.51 -25.97
CA VAL A 32 20.06 8.27 -24.54
C VAL A 32 21.55 8.12 -24.26
N SER A 33 22.04 8.79 -23.22
CA SER A 33 23.43 8.64 -22.80
C SER A 33 23.70 7.22 -22.30
N ALA A 34 24.92 6.71 -22.50
CA ALA A 34 25.28 5.34 -22.13
C ALA A 34 24.88 4.94 -20.69
N PRO A 35 25.03 5.79 -19.65
CA PRO A 35 24.60 5.45 -18.29
C PRO A 35 23.08 5.25 -18.13
N LEU A 36 22.28 5.92 -18.96
CA LEU A 36 20.82 5.92 -18.89
C LEU A 36 20.16 4.84 -19.76
N VAL A 37 20.94 4.06 -20.53
CA VAL A 37 20.41 2.95 -21.34
C VAL A 37 19.65 1.95 -20.47
N SER A 38 20.15 1.68 -19.25
CA SER A 38 19.49 0.80 -18.28
C SER A 38 18.11 1.31 -17.79
N TRP A 39 17.80 2.59 -18.03
CA TRP A 39 16.51 3.19 -17.69
C TRP A 39 15.51 3.06 -18.84
N VAL A 40 15.95 2.74 -20.06
CA VAL A 40 15.04 2.54 -21.20
C VAL A 40 14.26 1.24 -20.99
N ALA A 41 12.96 1.37 -20.73
CA ALA A 41 12.07 0.25 -20.52
C ALA A 41 11.47 -0.26 -21.83
N ALA A 42 11.11 0.65 -22.74
CA ALA A 42 10.56 0.35 -24.06
C ALA A 42 10.63 1.60 -24.96
N VAL A 43 10.55 1.37 -26.27
CA VAL A 43 10.25 2.39 -27.27
C VAL A 43 9.05 1.88 -28.06
N GLU A 44 8.01 2.70 -28.19
CA GLU A 44 6.79 2.34 -28.91
C GLU A 44 6.57 3.34 -30.04
N VAL A 45 6.20 2.82 -31.21
CA VAL A 45 5.71 3.63 -32.32
C VAL A 45 4.21 3.43 -32.41
N SER A 46 3.45 4.52 -32.40
CA SER A 46 2.00 4.49 -32.62
C SER A 46 1.61 5.33 -33.83
N HIS A 47 0.88 4.70 -34.74
CA HIS A 47 0.26 5.37 -35.88
C HIS A 47 -1.09 5.95 -35.43
N HIS A 48 -1.26 7.26 -35.58
CA HIS A 48 -2.51 7.93 -35.20
C HIS A 48 -3.59 7.77 -36.27
N VAL A 49 -4.84 7.84 -35.84
CA VAL A 49 -6.01 7.92 -36.75
C VAL A 49 -6.09 9.30 -37.42
N THR A 50 -5.49 10.32 -36.81
CA THR A 50 -5.38 11.67 -37.38
C THR A 50 -4.33 11.69 -38.48
N PRO A 51 -4.60 12.30 -39.66
CA PRO A 51 -3.62 12.38 -40.74
C PRO A 51 -2.41 13.21 -40.29
N ALA A 52 -1.26 12.54 -40.21
CA ALA A 52 0.05 13.13 -40.01
C ALA A 52 1.04 12.37 -40.89
N ASP A 53 2.04 13.08 -41.39
CA ASP A 53 3.19 12.53 -42.12
C ASP A 53 4.22 11.89 -41.19
N HIS A 54 4.05 12.06 -39.87
CA HIS A 54 4.85 11.44 -38.82
C HIS A 54 4.04 10.50 -37.91
N SER A 55 4.66 9.40 -37.50
CA SER A 55 4.19 8.48 -36.46
C SER A 55 4.71 8.92 -35.10
N GLU A 56 3.92 8.73 -34.04
CA GLU A 56 4.36 9.07 -32.69
C GLU A 56 5.38 8.05 -32.17
N VAL A 57 6.48 8.52 -31.61
CA VAL A 57 7.51 7.68 -30.99
C VAL A 57 7.61 7.98 -29.50
N ARG A 58 7.18 7.06 -28.65
CA ARG A 58 7.24 7.19 -27.19
C ARG A 58 8.42 6.42 -26.61
N LEU A 59 9.19 7.08 -25.74
CA LEU A 59 10.24 6.46 -24.94
C LEU A 59 9.73 6.24 -23.51
N TYR A 60 9.66 4.98 -23.09
CA TYR A 60 9.32 4.62 -21.72
C TYR A 60 10.59 4.52 -20.88
N LEU A 61 10.68 5.35 -19.84
CA LEU A 61 11.77 5.32 -18.87
C LEU A 61 11.32 4.68 -17.56
N ARG A 62 12.13 3.77 -17.02
CA ARG A 62 11.95 3.14 -15.72
C ARG A 62 13.27 3.16 -14.96
N ASN A 63 13.30 3.82 -13.81
CA ASN A 63 14.45 3.75 -12.92
C ASN A 63 14.64 2.30 -12.44
N PRO A 64 15.75 1.63 -12.80
CA PRO A 64 15.98 0.22 -12.46
C PRO A 64 16.14 0.01 -10.95
N SER A 65 16.54 1.04 -10.21
CA SER A 65 16.71 1.01 -8.75
C SER A 65 15.41 1.30 -7.98
N TYR A 66 14.34 1.73 -8.65
CA TYR A 66 13.09 2.10 -7.98
C TYR A 66 11.91 1.25 -8.50
N PRO A 67 11.61 0.09 -7.88
CA PRO A 67 10.48 -0.71 -8.31
C PRO A 67 9.18 0.06 -8.08
N ILE A 68 8.30 0.06 -9.08
CA ILE A 68 6.96 0.61 -8.98
C ILE A 68 6.24 -0.10 -7.82
N ARG A 69 5.97 0.63 -6.74
CA ARG A 69 5.29 0.08 -5.55
C ARG A 69 3.78 0.08 -5.78
N VAL A 70 3.26 -0.97 -6.38
CA VAL A 70 1.81 -1.18 -6.48
C VAL A 70 1.26 -1.47 -5.09
N ARG A 71 0.46 -0.55 -4.54
CA ARG A 71 -0.20 -0.73 -3.25
C ARG A 71 -1.32 -1.75 -3.39
N LYS A 72 -1.05 -3.00 -3.02
CA LYS A 72 -2.09 -4.03 -2.93
C LYS A 72 -3.20 -3.58 -1.96
N PRO A 73 -4.48 -3.79 -2.29
CA PRO A 73 -5.58 -3.47 -1.38
C PRO A 73 -5.41 -4.25 -0.06
N ALA A 74 -5.73 -3.60 1.05
CA ALA A 74 -5.57 -4.22 2.37
C ALA A 74 -6.48 -5.44 2.49
N ARG A 75 -5.87 -6.59 2.82
CA ARG A 75 -6.58 -7.84 3.10
C ARG A 75 -7.45 -7.67 4.35
N VAL A 76 -8.73 -7.96 4.22
CA VAL A 76 -9.72 -7.84 5.31
C VAL A 76 -9.84 -9.16 6.07
N TYR A 77 -9.72 -10.29 5.36
CA TYR A 77 -9.82 -11.64 5.91
C TYR A 77 -8.66 -12.54 5.46
N PRO A 78 -8.09 -13.37 6.35
CA PRO A 78 -8.36 -13.41 7.78
C PRO A 78 -7.80 -12.15 8.47
N PRO A 79 -8.49 -11.62 9.50
CA PRO A 79 -7.94 -10.54 10.30
C PRO A 79 -6.67 -11.02 11.01
N PRO A 80 -5.69 -10.15 11.26
CA PRO A 80 -4.48 -10.52 12.00
C PRO A 80 -4.82 -10.94 13.43
N PRO A 81 -4.05 -11.85 14.06
CA PRO A 81 -4.35 -12.39 15.39
C PRO A 81 -4.62 -11.32 16.46
N LEU A 82 -3.87 -10.21 16.43
CA LEU A 82 -4.00 -9.07 17.34
C LEU A 82 -5.38 -8.37 17.31
N ALA A 83 -6.18 -8.61 16.28
CA ALA A 83 -7.49 -8.01 16.07
C ALA A 83 -8.61 -9.05 15.93
N LEU A 84 -8.31 -10.34 16.00
CA LEU A 84 -9.26 -11.41 15.68
C LEU A 84 -10.53 -11.32 16.53
N ASP A 85 -10.38 -11.31 17.85
CA ASP A 85 -11.52 -11.29 18.78
C ASP A 85 -12.35 -10.01 18.62
N ALA A 86 -11.68 -8.85 18.55
CA ALA A 86 -12.34 -7.57 18.39
C ALA A 86 -13.09 -7.45 17.05
N VAL A 87 -12.56 -8.04 15.98
CA VAL A 87 -13.26 -8.10 14.69
C VAL A 87 -14.45 -9.05 14.78
N LYS A 88 -14.31 -10.21 15.44
CA LYS A 88 -15.40 -11.18 15.63
C LYS A 88 -16.57 -10.56 16.39
N GLU A 89 -16.31 -9.92 17.53
CA GLU A 89 -17.31 -9.22 18.33
C GLU A 89 -18.03 -8.13 17.51
N ALA A 90 -17.26 -7.28 16.81
CA ALA A 90 -17.83 -6.21 15.99
C ALA A 90 -18.66 -6.74 14.81
N MET A 91 -18.25 -7.86 14.20
CA MET A 91 -19.01 -8.52 13.14
C MET A 91 -20.33 -9.08 13.67
N GLN A 92 -20.30 -9.74 14.83
CA GLN A 92 -21.49 -10.32 15.45
C GLN A 92 -22.53 -9.24 15.77
N VAL A 93 -22.13 -8.17 16.46
CA VAL A 93 -23.00 -7.02 16.76
C VAL A 93 -23.59 -6.41 15.48
N ARG A 94 -22.80 -6.36 14.39
CA ARG A 94 -23.29 -5.79 13.13
C ARG A 94 -24.34 -6.68 12.47
N LEU A 95 -24.14 -8.01 12.50
CA LEU A 95 -25.08 -8.97 11.95
C LEU A 95 -26.38 -9.01 12.74
N GLU A 96 -26.30 -9.00 14.08
CA GLU A 96 -27.47 -8.93 14.96
C GLU A 96 -28.28 -7.66 14.72
N ARG A 97 -27.62 -6.51 14.64
CA ARG A 97 -28.29 -5.25 14.30
C ARG A 97 -28.90 -5.28 12.91
N PHE A 98 -28.20 -5.82 11.92
CA PHE A 98 -28.74 -5.93 10.57
C PHE A 98 -29.99 -6.80 10.55
N LEU A 99 -30.00 -7.89 11.33
CA LEU A 99 -31.15 -8.78 11.49
C LEU A 99 -32.35 -8.08 12.15
N VAL A 100 -32.13 -7.22 13.14
CA VAL A 100 -33.19 -6.43 13.79
C VAL A 100 -33.70 -5.29 12.90
N GLU A 101 -32.82 -4.67 12.14
CA GLU A 101 -33.17 -3.62 11.16
C GLU A 101 -33.87 -4.18 9.91
N MET A 102 -33.97 -5.52 9.77
CA MET A 102 -34.70 -6.14 8.68
C MET A 102 -36.20 -5.91 8.84
N PRO A 103 -36.89 -5.30 7.86
CA PRO A 103 -38.34 -5.20 7.90
C PRO A 103 -38.98 -6.58 7.76
N ASP A 104 -40.03 -6.85 8.54
CA ASP A 104 -40.78 -8.13 8.59
C ASP A 104 -41.53 -8.48 7.27
N GLY A 105 -41.32 -7.74 6.18
CA GLY A 105 -41.78 -8.10 4.85
C GLY A 105 -42.00 -6.91 3.91
N LYS A 106 -41.72 -7.17 2.62
CA LYS A 106 -41.88 -6.31 1.41
C LYS A 106 -40.73 -5.34 1.05
N LEU A 107 -39.48 -5.74 1.25
CA LEU A 107 -38.41 -5.16 0.42
C LEU A 107 -38.28 -5.96 -0.87
N ASP A 108 -38.13 -5.26 -1.99
CA ASP A 108 -37.84 -5.84 -3.28
C ASP A 108 -36.47 -6.54 -3.27
N ALA A 109 -36.26 -7.54 -4.13
CA ALA A 109 -35.02 -8.31 -4.20
C ALA A 109 -33.80 -7.39 -4.45
N ASP A 110 -33.99 -6.34 -5.25
CA ASP A 110 -32.96 -5.35 -5.56
C ASP A 110 -32.62 -4.47 -4.34
N GLU A 111 -33.61 -4.12 -3.53
CA GLU A 111 -33.42 -3.36 -2.30
C GLU A 111 -32.64 -4.19 -1.27
N TRP A 112 -32.94 -5.49 -1.18
CA TRP A 112 -32.19 -6.43 -0.36
C TRP A 112 -30.74 -6.57 -0.79
N ALA A 113 -30.50 -6.72 -2.09
CA ALA A 113 -29.15 -6.78 -2.64
C ALA A 113 -28.35 -5.52 -2.28
N CYS A 114 -28.96 -4.34 -2.47
CA CYS A 114 -28.35 -3.06 -2.11
C CYS A 114 -28.07 -2.96 -0.60
N ALA A 115 -28.99 -3.37 0.26
CA ALA A 115 -28.81 -3.35 1.71
C ALA A 115 -27.66 -4.27 2.15
N MET A 116 -27.61 -5.48 1.58
CA MET A 116 -26.56 -6.47 1.83
C MET A 116 -25.17 -5.94 1.41
N ASP A 117 -25.06 -5.29 0.25
CA ASP A 117 -23.80 -4.72 -0.23
C ASP A 117 -23.36 -3.53 0.62
N ARG A 118 -24.28 -2.64 1.01
CA ARG A 118 -23.99 -1.55 1.96
C ARG A 118 -23.49 -2.10 3.30
N MET A 119 -24.10 -3.18 3.81
CA MET A 119 -23.64 -3.85 5.01
C MET A 119 -22.21 -4.40 4.84
N LYS A 120 -21.95 -5.16 3.77
CA LYS A 120 -20.60 -5.71 3.48
C LYS A 120 -19.54 -4.62 3.40
N VAL A 121 -19.83 -3.51 2.72
CA VAL A 121 -18.91 -2.35 2.63
C VAL A 121 -18.68 -1.73 4.01
N SER A 122 -19.73 -1.56 4.80
CA SER A 122 -19.63 -1.05 6.18
C SER A 122 -18.79 -1.97 7.06
N MET A 123 -19.02 -3.29 7.02
CA MET A 123 -18.25 -4.29 7.76
C MET A 123 -16.76 -4.28 7.37
N ARG A 124 -16.46 -4.13 6.08
CA ARG A 124 -15.08 -3.98 5.60
C ARG A 124 -14.40 -2.75 6.19
N LYS A 125 -15.07 -1.59 6.18
CA LYS A 125 -14.53 -0.34 6.74
C LYS A 125 -14.24 -0.48 8.23
N GLU A 126 -15.18 -1.05 8.99
CA GLU A 126 -15.04 -1.23 10.44
C GLU A 126 -13.91 -2.22 10.78
N THR A 127 -13.83 -3.34 10.06
CA THR A 127 -12.74 -4.32 10.23
C THR A 127 -11.37 -3.67 10.02
N LEU A 128 -11.20 -2.90 8.95
CA LEU A 128 -9.94 -2.19 8.68
C LEU A 128 -9.62 -1.14 9.76
N ARG A 129 -10.64 -0.47 10.30
CA ARG A 129 -10.50 0.48 11.40
C ARG A 129 -10.01 -0.21 12.67
N ILE A 130 -10.63 -1.32 13.06
CA ILE A 130 -10.25 -2.11 14.24
C ILE A 130 -8.80 -2.60 14.09
N ILE A 131 -8.44 -3.16 12.94
CA ILE A 131 -7.07 -3.62 12.66
C ILE A 131 -6.07 -2.46 12.81
N LYS A 132 -6.37 -1.29 12.23
CA LYS A 132 -5.52 -0.10 12.33
C LYS A 132 -5.34 0.34 13.78
N GLN A 133 -6.42 0.39 14.56
CA GLN A 133 -6.38 0.77 15.97
C GLN A 133 -5.55 -0.21 16.81
N ARG A 134 -5.78 -1.51 16.63
CA ARG A 134 -5.05 -2.55 17.36
C ARG A 134 -3.56 -2.56 17.02
N ARG A 135 -3.19 -2.38 15.74
CA ARG A 135 -1.78 -2.21 15.32
C ARG A 135 -1.13 -0.98 15.96
N LYS A 136 -1.85 0.15 16.03
CA LYS A 136 -1.36 1.38 16.67
C LYS A 136 -1.12 1.15 18.17
N ALA A 137 -2.06 0.51 18.85
CA ALA A 137 -1.95 0.19 20.28
C ALA A 137 -0.78 -0.77 20.56
N ALA A 138 -0.65 -1.85 19.77
CA ALA A 138 0.45 -2.80 19.89
C ALA A 138 1.81 -2.10 19.71
N ARG A 139 1.96 -1.26 18.67
CA ARG A 139 3.20 -0.50 18.44
C ARG A 139 3.51 0.46 19.59
N ALA A 140 2.50 1.13 20.14
CA ALA A 140 2.68 2.02 21.29
C ALA A 140 3.16 1.25 22.53
N SER A 141 2.54 0.11 22.83
CA SER A 141 2.94 -0.76 23.95
C SER A 141 4.36 -1.30 23.79
N TYR A 142 4.74 -1.72 22.59
CA TYR A 142 6.08 -2.21 22.29
C TYR A 142 7.13 -1.08 22.43
N LYS A 143 6.84 0.11 21.91
CA LYS A 143 7.72 1.29 22.06
C LYS A 143 7.88 1.66 23.54
N GLN A 144 6.80 1.64 24.32
CA GLN A 144 6.85 1.86 25.77
C GLN A 144 7.71 0.80 26.45
N ARG A 145 7.53 -0.48 26.11
CA ARG A 145 8.33 -1.59 26.66
C ARG A 145 9.83 -1.41 26.37
N ILE A 146 10.20 -1.09 25.13
CA ILE A 146 11.61 -0.81 24.77
C ILE A 146 12.18 0.34 25.60
N ARG A 147 11.47 1.47 25.69
CA ARG A 147 11.94 2.62 26.48
C ARG A 147 12.18 2.24 27.94
N ARG A 148 11.27 1.45 28.52
CA ARG A 148 11.39 0.96 29.91
C ARG A 148 12.58 0.01 30.08
N LEU A 149 12.80 -0.91 29.13
CA LEU A 149 13.96 -1.81 29.16
C LEU A 149 15.29 -1.05 29.04
N LEU A 150 15.37 -0.05 28.16
CA LEU A 150 16.58 0.79 28.02
C LEU A 150 16.88 1.57 29.31
N LYS A 151 15.84 2.08 29.99
CA LYS A 151 16.00 2.69 31.32
C LYS A 151 16.51 1.69 32.35
N GLN A 152 15.97 0.48 32.37
CA GLN A 152 16.41 -0.58 33.29
C GLN A 152 17.87 -0.98 33.05
N GLU A 153 18.28 -1.13 31.79
CA GLU A 153 19.65 -1.46 31.43
C GLU A 153 20.64 -0.35 31.82
N ARG A 154 20.28 0.92 31.59
CA ARG A 154 21.07 2.07 32.04
C ARG A 154 21.27 2.07 33.57
N ARG A 155 20.21 1.76 34.34
CA ARG A 155 20.30 1.65 35.80
C ARG A 155 21.24 0.53 36.24
N LEU A 156 21.14 -0.66 35.64
CA LEU A 156 22.03 -1.77 35.96
C LEU A 156 23.50 -1.42 35.70
N ARG A 157 23.78 -0.67 34.63
CA ARG A 157 25.13 -0.16 34.35
C ARG A 157 25.61 0.85 35.39
N GLN A 158 24.75 1.79 35.82
CA GLN A 158 25.10 2.79 36.83
C GLN A 158 25.34 2.13 38.20
N ALA A 159 24.51 1.16 38.58
CA ALA A 159 24.70 0.37 39.80
C ALA A 159 26.01 -0.45 39.75
N ALA A 160 26.30 -1.08 38.61
CA ALA A 160 27.56 -1.81 38.40
C ALA A 160 28.79 -0.89 38.44
N ALA A 161 28.64 0.39 38.06
CA ALA A 161 29.69 1.41 38.15
C ALA A 161 29.83 2.04 39.55
N GLY A 162 29.06 1.57 40.56
CA GLY A 162 29.13 2.07 41.93
C GLY A 162 28.54 3.47 42.13
N GLN A 163 27.73 3.96 41.19
CA GLN A 163 27.09 5.27 41.32
C GLN A 163 25.96 5.22 42.36
N PRO A 164 25.92 6.15 43.33
CA PRO A 164 24.88 6.18 44.34
C PRO A 164 23.50 6.46 43.70
N PRO A 165 22.42 5.83 44.20
CA PRO A 165 21.09 6.01 43.65
C PRO A 165 20.63 7.48 43.81
N THR A 166 20.27 8.11 42.70
CA THR A 166 19.68 9.45 42.67
C THR A 166 18.17 9.41 42.90
N VAL A 167 17.56 10.54 43.27
CA VAL A 167 16.10 10.66 43.43
C VAL A 167 15.34 10.21 42.16
N GLU A 168 15.86 10.54 40.97
CA GLU A 168 15.35 10.06 39.67
C GLU A 168 15.41 8.53 39.54
N SER A 169 16.50 7.91 40.02
CA SER A 169 16.65 6.44 40.00
C SER A 169 15.66 5.72 40.93
N ILE A 170 15.29 6.37 42.05
CA ILE A 170 14.33 5.85 43.03
C ILE A 170 12.90 5.99 42.50
N THR A 171 12.54 7.13 41.90
CA THR A 171 11.23 7.34 41.24
C THR A 171 11.04 6.39 40.06
N ASP A 172 12.07 6.21 39.23
CA ASP A 172 12.06 5.20 38.15
C ASP A 172 11.94 3.75 38.68
N SER A 173 12.27 3.48 39.95
CA SER A 173 12.12 2.16 40.58
C SER A 173 10.68 1.87 41.00
N LEU A 174 9.97 2.89 41.49
CA LEU A 174 8.55 2.79 41.84
C LEU A 174 7.66 2.62 40.60
N ASP A 175 7.99 3.30 39.49
CA ASP A 175 7.28 3.17 38.21
C ASP A 175 7.32 1.74 37.63
N VAL A 176 8.35 0.96 37.97
CA VAL A 176 8.54 -0.43 37.52
C VAL A 176 7.81 -1.44 38.42
N LEU A 177 7.52 -1.11 39.67
CA LEU A 177 6.78 -2.00 40.59
C LEU A 177 5.28 -2.09 40.26
N THR A 178 4.76 -1.23 39.37
CA THR A 178 3.37 -1.32 38.86
C THR A 178 3.18 -2.36 37.74
N LEU A 179 4.19 -3.21 37.48
CA LEU A 179 4.15 -4.29 36.49
C LEU A 179 3.30 -5.49 36.97
N VAL A 180 1.99 -5.31 37.11
CA VAL A 180 1.09 -6.47 37.04
C VAL A 180 1.04 -6.91 35.57
N PRO A 181 1.21 -8.20 35.25
CA PRO A 181 0.94 -8.74 33.91
C PRO A 181 -0.57 -8.80 33.69
N GLY A 182 -1.23 -7.64 33.65
CA GLY A 182 -2.64 -7.51 33.34
C GLY A 182 -2.82 -7.43 31.84
N LYS A 183 -3.64 -8.33 31.28
CA LYS A 183 -4.26 -8.16 29.96
C LYS A 183 -4.80 -6.73 29.90
N GLY A 184 -4.31 -5.92 28.96
CA GLY A 184 -4.76 -4.54 28.76
C GLY A 184 -6.24 -4.48 28.37
N GLY A 185 -7.11 -4.49 29.38
CA GLY A 185 -8.51 -4.09 29.35
C GLY A 185 -8.60 -2.60 29.63
N ARG A 186 -9.44 -1.92 28.85
CA ARG A 186 -9.68 -0.47 28.86
C ARG A 186 -10.23 0.01 30.21
N ARG A 187 -9.85 1.23 30.59
CA ARG A 187 -10.82 2.21 31.13
C ARG A 187 -11.39 2.98 29.94
#